data_AF-A0A7X6VUT7-F1
#
_entry.id   AF-A0A7X6VUT7-F1
#
_cell.length_a   1.000
_cell.length_b   1.000
_cell.length_c   1.000
_cell.angle_alpha   90.00
_cell.angle_beta   90.00
_cell.angle_gamma   90.00
#
_symmetry.space_group_name_H-M   'P 1'
#
loop_
_entity.id
_entity.type
_entity.pdbx_description
1 polymer ?
#
loop_
_entity_poly.entity_id
_entity_poly.type
_entity_poly.pdbx_seq_one_letter_code
_entity_poly.pdbx_strand_id
1 'polypeptide(L)'
;DILGSMIPGFWKIDETIPEIYINRLVKFLPAIDKISGDYELTALCIENILDGKVAVTLSNREPGETNNNSQKEMVPAGLLGSSKLGKNLVLGNEVSGFLGKIIVEIGPLKTLHAMEFFQDGTLKKMLECLYGYFFPVEFDVETKLVSPEEQNVFVLVSESEQSFGKTVLGYNITI
;
A
#
# COMPACT_ATOMS: atom_id res chain seq x y z
N ASP A 1 3.76 31.09 -10.44
CA ASP A 1 4.80 30.28 -9.78
C ASP A 1 5.56 29.42 -10.76
N ILE A 2 6.86 29.69 -10.95
CA ILE A 2 7.73 28.83 -11.79
C ILE A 2 7.97 27.48 -11.09
N LEU A 3 7.99 27.46 -9.76
CA LEU A 3 8.15 26.26 -8.94
C LEU A 3 6.92 25.33 -9.00
N GLY A 4 5.72 25.89 -9.14
CA GLY A 4 4.46 25.15 -9.11
C GLY A 4 4.24 24.24 -10.32
N SER A 5 4.71 24.61 -11.51
CA SER A 5 4.58 23.78 -12.73
C SER A 5 5.84 22.98 -13.05
N MET A 6 7.03 23.49 -12.69
CA MET A 6 8.30 22.84 -13.04
C MET A 6 8.58 21.62 -12.15
N ILE A 7 8.27 21.69 -10.86
CA ILE A 7 8.56 20.59 -9.93
C ILE A 7 7.67 19.37 -10.19
N PRO A 8 6.33 19.49 -10.35
CA PRO A 8 5.50 18.33 -10.67
C PRO A 8 5.88 17.70 -12.01
N GLY A 9 6.22 18.51 -13.02
CA GLY A 9 6.69 18.03 -14.32
C GLY A 9 8.03 17.29 -14.26
N PHE A 10 8.97 17.76 -13.44
CA PHE A 10 10.25 17.08 -13.24
C PHE A 10 10.08 15.71 -12.54
N TRP A 11 9.23 15.66 -11.51
CA TRP A 11 8.95 14.46 -10.75
C TRP A 11 7.78 13.63 -11.31
N LYS A 12 7.27 13.95 -12.50
CA LYS A 12 6.14 13.26 -13.15
C LYS A 12 4.98 12.97 -12.17
N ILE A 13 4.67 13.93 -11.30
CA ILE A 13 3.59 13.82 -10.34
C ILE A 13 2.28 14.01 -11.09
N ASP A 14 1.31 13.13 -10.83
CA ASP A 14 0.00 13.20 -11.48
C ASP A 14 -0.73 14.50 -11.09
N GLU A 15 -1.19 15.25 -12.09
CA GLU A 15 -1.86 16.55 -11.91
C GLU A 15 -3.24 16.42 -11.23
N THR A 16 -3.79 15.21 -11.12
CA THR A 16 -5.05 14.97 -10.40
C THR A 16 -4.89 15.04 -8.87
N ILE A 17 -3.65 15.14 -8.36
CA ILE A 17 -3.37 15.25 -6.93
C ILE A 17 -3.51 16.73 -6.48
N PRO A 18 -4.22 17.02 -5.36
CA PRO A 18 -4.40 18.35 -4.83
C PRO A 18 -3.08 18.99 -4.48
N GLU A 19 -2.94 20.26 -4.86
CA GLU A 19 -1.72 21.04 -4.66
C GLU A 19 -1.25 21.08 -3.19
N ILE A 20 -2.19 20.98 -2.24
CA ILE A 20 -1.88 20.95 -0.80
C ILE A 20 -0.96 19.77 -0.48
N TYR A 21 -1.25 18.59 -1.01
CA TYR A 21 -0.44 17.39 -0.78
C TYR A 21 0.86 17.41 -1.56
N ILE A 22 0.84 17.91 -2.81
CA ILE A 22 2.04 18.08 -3.64
C ILE A 22 3.03 19.01 -2.93
N ASN A 23 2.57 20.15 -2.42
CA ASN A 23 3.42 21.12 -1.72
C ASN A 23 4.03 20.55 -0.43
N ARG A 24 3.36 19.60 0.24
CA ARG A 24 3.96 18.89 1.38
C ARG A 24 4.98 17.86 0.91
N LEU A 25 4.64 17.05 -0.10
CA LEU A 25 5.53 16.02 -0.66
C LEU A 25 6.84 16.61 -1.17
N VAL A 26 6.78 17.72 -1.93
CA VAL A 26 7.94 18.39 -2.52
C VAL A 26 8.98 18.82 -1.50
N LYS A 27 8.58 19.08 -0.24
CA LYS A 27 9.52 19.44 0.84
C LYS A 27 10.38 18.27 1.28
N PHE A 28 9.90 17.04 1.11
CA PHE A 28 10.61 15.82 1.49
C PHE A 28 11.47 15.26 0.34
N LEU A 29 11.16 15.60 -0.91
CA LEU A 29 11.90 15.12 -2.09
C LEU A 29 13.43 15.33 -2.01
N PRO A 30 13.96 16.49 -1.54
CA PRO A 30 15.40 16.70 -1.44
C PRO A 30 16.11 15.75 -0.46
N ALA A 31 15.36 15.14 0.47
CA ALA A 31 15.87 14.25 1.50
C ALA A 31 15.48 12.79 1.28
N ILE A 32 14.97 12.41 0.09
CA ILE A 32 14.55 11.03 -0.23
C ILE A 32 15.63 10.01 0.11
N ASP A 33 16.89 10.29 -0.23
CA ASP A 33 18.02 9.37 0.01
C ASP A 33 18.19 9.01 1.50
N LYS A 34 17.75 9.89 2.41
CA LYS A 34 17.77 9.65 3.86
C LYS A 34 16.50 8.99 4.41
N ILE A 35 15.40 9.09 3.67
CA ILE A 35 14.08 8.57 4.08
C ILE A 35 13.89 7.14 3.54
N SER A 36 14.36 6.90 2.32
CA SER A 36 14.23 5.63 1.62
C SER A 36 14.92 4.50 2.40
N GLY A 37 14.14 3.51 2.81
CA GLY A 37 14.61 2.36 3.60
C GLY A 37 14.54 2.53 5.11
N ASP A 38 14.21 3.72 5.62
CA ASP A 38 13.88 3.94 7.03
C ASP A 38 12.36 4.00 7.20
N TYR A 39 11.79 2.91 7.72
CA TYR A 39 10.34 2.77 7.87
C TYR A 39 9.76 3.72 8.93
N GLU A 40 10.54 4.08 9.96
CA GLU A 40 10.07 5.00 11.01
C GLU A 40 10.01 6.44 10.49
N LEU A 41 11.05 6.87 9.76
CA LEU A 41 11.05 8.18 9.12
C LEU A 41 10.00 8.28 8.02
N THR A 42 9.81 7.20 7.25
CA THR A 42 8.77 7.11 6.22
C THR A 42 7.38 7.26 6.85
N ALA A 43 7.11 6.54 7.95
CA ALA A 43 5.86 6.68 8.70
C ALA A 43 5.64 8.14 9.10
N LEU A 44 6.61 8.78 9.73
CA LEU A 44 6.53 10.18 10.17
C LEU A 44 6.29 11.17 9.01
N CYS A 45 6.90 10.92 7.85
CA CYS A 45 6.65 11.73 6.65
C CYS A 45 5.20 11.60 6.17
N ILE A 46 4.66 10.37 6.12
CA ILE A 46 3.27 10.12 5.73
C ILE A 46 2.32 10.72 6.76
N GLU A 47 2.63 10.61 8.07
CA GLU A 47 1.85 11.24 9.14
C GLU A 47 1.73 12.75 8.96
N ASN A 48 2.83 13.42 8.62
CA ASN A 48 2.85 14.87 8.39
C ASN A 48 2.05 15.28 7.14
N ILE A 49 2.06 14.45 6.10
CA ILE A 49 1.33 14.76 4.87
C ILE A 49 -0.17 14.54 5.07
N LEU A 50 -0.57 13.45 5.72
CA LEU A 50 -1.98 13.08 5.93
C LEU A 50 -2.61 13.72 7.17
N ASP A 51 -1.81 14.28 8.09
CA ASP A 51 -2.28 14.76 9.40
C ASP A 51 -3.03 13.67 10.19
N GLY A 52 -2.53 12.45 10.10
CA GLY A 52 -3.09 11.24 10.70
C GLY A 52 -1.99 10.30 11.15
N LYS A 53 -2.29 9.40 12.10
CA LYS A 53 -1.31 8.43 12.59
C LYS A 53 -1.06 7.33 11.56
N VAL A 54 0.20 6.98 11.37
CA VAL A 54 0.65 5.99 10.38
C VAL A 54 1.72 5.10 10.98
N ALA A 55 1.56 3.79 10.83
CA ALA A 55 2.57 2.81 11.19
C ALA A 55 3.00 2.04 9.94
N VAL A 56 4.31 1.80 9.78
CA VAL A 56 4.86 1.03 8.67
C VAL A 56 5.55 -0.20 9.23
N THR A 57 5.14 -1.38 8.77
CA THR A 57 5.66 -2.66 9.26
C THR A 57 6.08 -3.55 8.09
N LEU A 58 7.23 -4.21 8.20
CA LEU A 58 7.66 -5.21 7.23
C LEU A 58 7.09 -6.60 7.61
N SER A 59 6.38 -7.23 6.68
CA SER A 59 5.87 -8.58 6.79
C SER A 59 6.56 -9.50 5.79
N ASN A 60 7.23 -10.52 6.29
CA ASN A 60 7.89 -11.53 5.45
C ASN A 60 6.97 -12.70 5.08
N ARG A 61 5.67 -12.60 5.37
CA ARG A 61 4.70 -13.64 5.02
C ARG A 61 4.23 -13.47 3.58
N GLU A 62 4.40 -14.52 2.77
CA GLU A 62 3.94 -14.53 1.40
C GLU A 62 2.41 -14.66 1.35
N PRO A 63 1.70 -13.81 0.58
CA PRO A 63 0.25 -13.91 0.44
C PRO A 63 -0.11 -15.20 -0.32
N GLY A 64 -0.53 -16.24 0.42
CA GLY A 64 -0.89 -17.53 -0.16
C GLY A 64 -0.39 -18.75 0.60
N GLU A 65 0.45 -18.57 1.64
CA GLU A 65 0.77 -19.62 2.62
C GLU A 65 -0.45 -19.94 3.48
N THR A 66 -1.53 -20.44 2.86
CA THR A 66 -2.46 -21.27 3.60
C THR A 66 -1.67 -22.51 4.00
N ASN A 67 -1.73 -22.89 5.27
CA ASN A 67 -1.28 -24.18 5.81
C ASN A 67 -2.05 -25.36 5.20
N ASN A 68 -2.15 -25.42 3.87
CA ASN A 68 -2.80 -26.47 3.15
C ASN A 68 -1.75 -27.55 2.93
N ASN A 69 -1.84 -28.58 3.78
CA ASN A 69 -1.32 -29.94 3.57
C ASN A 69 -1.92 -30.60 2.31
N SER A 70 -2.23 -29.83 1.28
CA SER A 70 -2.72 -30.30 -0.01
C SER A 70 -1.49 -30.56 -0.84
N GLN A 71 -1.13 -31.84 -0.94
CA GLN A 71 -0.11 -32.36 -1.84
C GLN A 71 -0.40 -31.88 -3.28
N LYS A 72 0.12 -30.71 -3.66
CA LYS A 72 0.20 -30.31 -5.06
C LYS A 72 1.08 -31.35 -5.76
N GLU A 73 0.58 -31.89 -6.88
CA GLU A 73 1.28 -32.90 -7.67
C GLU A 73 2.75 -32.50 -7.89
N MET A 74 3.66 -33.38 -7.49
CA MET A 74 5.10 -33.14 -7.56
C MET A 74 5.52 -33.06 -9.03
N VAL A 75 5.75 -31.85 -9.52
CA VAL A 75 6.41 -31.63 -10.80
C VAL A 75 7.81 -32.27 -10.68
N PRO A 76 8.28 -33.08 -11.65
CA PRO A 76 9.57 -33.78 -11.58
C PRO A 76 10.75 -32.82 -11.78
N ALA A 77 10.89 -31.83 -10.90
CA ALA A 77 12.05 -30.97 -10.74
C ALA A 77 12.84 -31.44 -9.50
N GLY A 78 14.17 -31.34 -9.54
CA GLY A 78 15.03 -31.77 -8.44
C GLY A 78 15.37 -33.28 -8.37
N LEU A 79 15.13 -34.06 -9.44
CA LEU A 79 15.52 -35.48 -9.50
C LEU A 79 17.04 -35.64 -9.56
N LEU A 80 17.59 -36.46 -8.65
CA LEU A 80 19.03 -36.77 -8.63
C LEU A 80 19.44 -37.48 -9.93
N GLY A 81 20.52 -36.98 -10.56
CA GLY A 81 21.09 -37.56 -11.77
C GLY A 81 20.45 -37.10 -13.09
N SER A 82 19.29 -36.43 -13.07
CA SER A 82 18.62 -35.90 -14.27
C SER A 82 18.31 -34.41 -14.23
N SER A 83 18.46 -33.76 -13.08
CA SER A 83 18.38 -32.31 -12.95
C SER A 83 19.65 -31.60 -13.43
N LYS A 84 19.44 -30.47 -14.12
CA LYS A 84 20.49 -29.54 -14.54
C LYS A 84 20.40 -28.25 -13.72
N LEU A 85 21.52 -27.84 -13.14
CA LEU A 85 21.64 -26.58 -12.42
C LEU A 85 21.23 -25.41 -13.32
N GLY A 86 20.43 -24.47 -12.80
CA GLY A 86 19.92 -23.31 -13.56
C GLY A 86 18.77 -23.61 -14.53
N LYS A 87 18.31 -24.87 -14.63
CA LYS A 87 17.16 -25.25 -15.48
C LYS A 87 16.02 -25.89 -14.70
N ASN A 88 16.31 -26.90 -13.89
CA ASN A 88 15.31 -27.70 -13.17
C ASN A 88 15.87 -28.30 -11.86
N LEU A 89 16.85 -27.62 -11.27
CA LEU A 89 17.34 -27.91 -9.93
C LEU A 89 16.71 -26.89 -8.97
N VAL A 90 15.52 -27.22 -8.48
CA VAL A 90 14.79 -26.48 -7.45
C VAL A 90 14.57 -27.43 -6.28
N LEU A 91 14.69 -26.93 -5.05
CA LEU A 91 14.32 -27.67 -3.84
C LEU A 91 12.86 -27.35 -3.52
N GLY A 92 12.01 -28.38 -3.42
CA GLY A 92 10.58 -28.23 -3.16
C GLY A 92 9.72 -28.11 -4.42
N ASN A 93 8.40 -27.95 -4.22
CA ASN A 93 7.44 -27.85 -5.33
C ASN A 93 7.21 -26.41 -5.82
N GLU A 94 7.70 -25.41 -5.07
CA GLU A 94 7.42 -24.00 -5.34
C GLU A 94 8.71 -23.20 -5.12
N VAL A 95 9.03 -22.32 -6.06
CA VAL A 95 10.06 -21.28 -5.86
C VAL A 95 9.32 -20.00 -5.60
N SER A 96 9.53 -19.44 -4.42
CA SER A 96 9.07 -18.11 -4.11
C SER A 96 10.22 -17.12 -4.29
N GLY A 97 10.00 -16.11 -5.12
CA GLY A 97 10.86 -14.92 -5.23
C GLY A 97 10.41 -13.80 -4.28
N PHE A 98 9.55 -14.11 -3.31
CA PHE A 98 8.95 -13.14 -2.42
C PHE A 98 10.00 -12.60 -1.43
N LEU A 99 10.26 -11.31 -1.52
CA LEU A 99 11.21 -10.62 -0.63
C LEU A 99 10.54 -10.11 0.64
N GLY A 100 9.25 -9.79 0.57
CA GLY A 100 8.48 -9.26 1.69
C GLY A 100 7.38 -8.33 1.22
N LYS A 101 6.52 -7.96 2.16
CA LYS A 101 5.44 -6.98 1.98
C LYS A 101 5.54 -5.89 3.04
N ILE A 102 5.47 -4.64 2.61
CA ILE A 102 5.39 -3.49 3.50
C ILE A 102 3.91 -3.22 3.77
N ILE A 103 3.54 -3.21 5.04
CA ILE A 103 2.18 -2.92 5.49
C ILE A 103 2.18 -1.51 6.07
N VAL A 104 1.44 -0.60 5.44
CA VAL A 104 1.23 0.78 5.88
C VAL A 104 -0.15 0.88 6.52
N GLU A 105 -0.20 1.03 7.82
CA GLU A 105 -1.44 1.16 8.60
C GLU A 105 -1.73 2.65 8.85
N ILE A 106 -2.89 3.14 8.40
CA ILE A 106 -3.31 4.54 8.51
C ILE A 106 -4.55 4.62 9.39
N GLY A 107 -4.47 5.27 10.55
CA GLY A 107 -5.64 5.54 11.38
C GLY A 107 -5.34 5.90 12.85
N PRO A 108 -6.35 6.37 13.62
CA PRO A 108 -7.78 6.29 13.30
C PRO A 108 -8.27 7.43 12.39
N LEU A 109 -9.10 7.07 11.41
CA LEU A 109 -9.74 7.99 10.44
C LEU A 109 -10.78 8.87 11.15
N LYS A 110 -10.34 9.94 11.81
CA LYS A 110 -11.23 10.95 12.42
C LYS A 110 -11.52 12.12 11.49
N THR A 111 -10.55 12.49 10.67
CA THR A 111 -10.60 13.70 9.83
C THR A 111 -10.67 13.38 8.33
N LEU A 112 -10.08 12.25 7.91
CA LEU A 112 -10.06 11.88 6.49
C LEU A 112 -11.25 10.98 6.13
N HIS A 113 -11.91 11.32 5.03
CA HIS A 113 -13.05 10.56 4.55
C HIS A 113 -12.55 9.26 3.91
N ALA A 114 -12.98 8.10 4.39
CA ALA A 114 -12.53 6.80 3.89
C ALA A 114 -12.68 6.66 2.34
N MET A 115 -13.66 7.37 1.76
CA MET A 115 -13.85 7.51 0.30
C MET A 115 -12.59 7.93 -0.46
N GLU A 116 -11.78 8.81 0.10
CA GLU A 116 -10.60 9.34 -0.57
C GLU A 116 -9.49 8.30 -0.73
N PHE A 117 -9.59 7.18 0.00
CA PHE A 117 -8.67 6.03 -0.07
C PHE A 117 -9.19 4.86 -0.93
N PHE A 118 -10.47 4.87 -1.34
CA PHE A 118 -11.05 3.82 -2.19
C PHE A 118 -10.71 4.02 -3.67
N GLN A 119 -11.18 3.11 -4.55
CA GLN A 119 -10.88 3.14 -5.99
C GLN A 119 -11.14 4.53 -6.59
N ASP A 120 -10.16 5.06 -7.33
CA ASP A 120 -10.10 6.43 -7.89
C ASP A 120 -10.00 7.59 -6.88
N GLY A 121 -9.83 7.27 -5.60
CA GLY A 121 -9.58 8.22 -4.55
C GLY A 121 -8.27 9.00 -4.77
N THR A 122 -8.36 10.30 -4.63
CA THR A 122 -7.25 11.23 -4.82
C THR A 122 -6.09 10.96 -3.86
N LEU A 123 -6.36 10.53 -2.62
CA LEU A 123 -5.33 10.17 -1.65
C LEU A 123 -4.63 8.86 -2.04
N LYS A 124 -5.35 7.89 -2.62
CA LYS A 124 -4.75 6.63 -3.09
C LYS A 124 -3.67 6.88 -4.13
N LYS A 125 -3.95 7.71 -5.14
CA LYS A 125 -2.96 8.07 -6.18
C LYS A 125 -1.75 8.81 -5.60
N MET A 126 -2.00 9.72 -4.66
CA MET A 126 -0.94 10.44 -3.97
C MET A 126 -0.05 9.49 -3.15
N LEU A 127 -0.66 8.53 -2.47
CA LEU A 127 0.02 7.55 -1.65
C LEU A 127 0.84 6.57 -2.52
N GLU A 128 0.29 6.10 -3.64
CA GLU A 128 1.03 5.31 -4.64
C GLU A 128 2.23 6.06 -5.20
N CYS A 129 2.08 7.36 -5.48
CA CYS A 129 3.19 8.22 -5.92
C CYS A 129 4.27 8.32 -4.83
N LEU A 130 3.88 8.54 -3.57
CA LEU A 130 4.80 8.60 -2.43
C LEU A 130 5.54 7.27 -2.22
N TYR A 131 4.83 6.15 -2.33
CA TYR A 131 5.40 4.82 -2.21
C TYR A 131 6.46 4.55 -3.28
N GLY A 132 6.24 5.01 -4.51
CA GLY A 132 7.22 4.91 -5.58
C GLY A 132 8.53 5.69 -5.31
N TYR A 133 8.52 6.64 -4.37
CA TYR A 133 9.71 7.39 -3.97
C TYR A 133 10.36 6.88 -2.69
N PHE A 134 9.55 6.47 -1.70
CA PHE A 134 10.04 6.18 -0.36
C PHE A 134 10.32 4.69 -0.12
N PHE A 135 9.72 3.81 -0.91
CA PHE A 135 9.92 2.37 -0.75
C PHE A 135 10.78 1.76 -1.86
N PRO A 136 11.60 0.74 -1.54
CA PRO A 136 12.31 -0.02 -2.55
C PRO A 136 11.33 -0.74 -3.48
N VAL A 137 11.69 -0.85 -4.76
CA VAL A 137 10.82 -1.42 -5.81
C VAL A 137 10.56 -2.91 -5.63
N GLU A 138 11.40 -3.58 -4.83
CA GLU A 138 11.38 -5.00 -4.58
C GLU A 138 10.25 -5.47 -3.64
N PHE A 139 9.66 -4.56 -2.87
CA PHE A 139 8.64 -4.89 -1.88
C PHE A 139 7.24 -4.51 -2.35
N ASP A 140 6.28 -5.40 -2.12
CA ASP A 140 4.87 -5.07 -2.31
C ASP A 140 4.37 -4.20 -1.15
N VAL A 141 3.62 -3.14 -1.46
CA VAL A 141 3.07 -2.23 -0.44
C VAL A 141 1.56 -2.46 -0.29
N GLU A 142 1.13 -2.78 0.93
CA GLU A 142 -0.28 -2.89 1.32
C GLU A 142 -0.67 -1.72 2.21
N THR A 143 -1.76 -1.04 1.88
CA THR A 143 -2.31 0.00 2.76
C THR A 143 -3.51 -0.56 3.52
N LYS A 144 -3.46 -0.47 4.85
CA LYS A 144 -4.55 -0.87 5.76
C LYS A 144 -5.12 0.37 6.43
N LEU A 145 -6.42 0.57 6.28
CA LEU A 145 -7.14 1.66 6.93
C LEU A 145 -7.69 1.18 8.28
N VAL A 146 -7.31 1.85 9.36
CA VAL A 146 -7.82 1.58 10.71
C VAL A 146 -8.96 2.56 10.99
N SER A 147 -10.20 2.07 10.96
CA SER A 147 -11.40 2.81 11.32
C SER A 147 -11.71 2.66 12.81
N PRO A 148 -12.12 3.73 13.53
CA PRO A 148 -12.65 3.60 14.89
C PRO A 148 -13.95 2.77 14.86
N GLU A 149 -14.11 1.85 15.82
CA GLU A 149 -15.24 0.91 15.89
C GLU A 149 -16.63 1.58 15.84
N GLU A 150 -16.73 2.83 16.30
CA GLU A 150 -17.97 3.62 16.34
C GLU A 150 -18.53 4.01 14.95
N GLN A 151 -17.73 3.94 13.87
CA GLN A 151 -18.14 4.32 12.52
C GLN A 151 -18.50 3.11 11.63
N ASN A 152 -18.33 1.88 12.11
CA ASN A 152 -18.54 0.66 11.33
C ASN A 152 -20.00 0.19 11.38
N VAL A 153 -20.97 1.10 11.22
CA VAL A 153 -22.40 0.75 11.24
C VAL A 153 -22.88 0.47 9.82
N PHE A 154 -23.37 -0.75 9.60
CA PHE A 154 -24.04 -1.13 8.35
C PHE A 154 -25.44 -0.54 8.31
N VAL A 155 -25.67 0.46 7.45
CA VAL A 155 -27.00 1.02 7.19
C VAL A 155 -27.37 0.79 5.72
N LEU A 156 -28.37 -0.04 5.47
CA LEU A 156 -29.01 -0.19 4.16
C LEU A 156 -29.92 1.02 3.92
N VAL A 157 -29.38 2.06 3.29
CA VAL A 157 -30.17 3.24 2.90
C VAL A 157 -30.75 3.02 1.49
N SER A 158 -32.07 3.06 1.36
CA SER A 158 -32.77 3.20 0.08
C SER A 158 -32.49 4.58 -0.53
N GLU A 159 -32.46 4.68 -1.87
CA GLU A 159 -31.94 5.77 -2.73
C GLU A 159 -32.22 7.25 -2.36
N SER A 160 -33.02 7.57 -1.34
CA SER A 160 -33.46 8.92 -0.99
C SER A 160 -32.60 9.69 0.02
N GLU A 161 -31.61 9.09 0.69
CA GLU A 161 -30.78 9.78 1.70
C GLU A 161 -29.27 9.55 1.50
N GLN A 162 -28.72 10.07 0.40
CA GLN A 162 -27.29 10.01 0.07
C GLN A 162 -26.41 11.02 0.84
N SER A 163 -26.73 11.29 2.11
CA SER A 163 -26.01 12.26 2.96
C SER A 163 -25.05 11.62 3.97
N PHE A 164 -25.10 10.29 4.17
CA PHE A 164 -24.08 9.54 4.89
C PHE A 164 -23.14 8.86 3.89
N GLY A 165 -21.84 9.09 4.05
CA GLY A 165 -20.79 8.61 3.16
C GLY A 165 -21.02 7.17 2.72
N LYS A 166 -21.08 6.95 1.40
CA LYS A 166 -21.44 5.68 0.76
C LYS A 166 -20.65 4.51 1.33
N THR A 167 -21.30 3.69 2.16
CA THR A 167 -20.67 2.52 2.78
C THR A 167 -20.54 1.39 1.75
N VAL A 168 -19.37 0.76 1.64
CA VAL A 168 -19.09 -0.31 0.66
C VAL A 168 -18.81 -1.62 1.39
N LEU A 169 -19.65 -2.63 1.13
CA LEU A 169 -19.51 -3.95 1.73
C LEU A 169 -18.15 -4.56 1.41
N GLY A 170 -17.45 -5.07 2.44
CA GLY A 170 -16.12 -5.67 2.32
C GLY A 170 -14.95 -4.69 2.44
N TYR A 171 -15.20 -3.39 2.61
CA TYR A 171 -14.15 -2.37 2.74
C TYR A 171 -14.19 -1.63 4.08
N ASN A 172 -15.36 -1.10 4.48
CA ASN A 172 -15.52 -0.30 5.71
C ASN A 172 -16.65 -0.79 6.63
N ILE A 173 -17.11 -2.03 6.45
CA ILE A 173 -18.14 -2.67 7.27
C ILE A 173 -17.54 -3.92 7.90
N THR A 174 -17.72 -4.06 9.20
CA THR A 174 -17.48 -5.31 9.94
C THR A 174 -18.86 -5.96 10.18
N ILE A 175 -19.00 -7.25 9.83
CA ILE A 175 -20.23 -8.04 10.03
C ILE A 175 -20.16 -8.74 11.38
#